data_AF-A0A380TXT3-F1
#
_entry.id   AF-A0A380TXT3-F1
#
_cell.length_a   1.000
_cell.length_b   1.000
_cell.length_c   1.000
_cell.angle_alpha   90.00
_cell.angle_beta   90.00
_cell.angle_gamma   90.00
#
_symmetry.space_group_name_H-M   'P 1'
#
loop_
_entity.id
_entity.type
_entity.pdbx_description
1 polymer ?
#
loop_
_entity_poly.entity_id
_entity_poly.type
_entity_poly.pdbx_seq_one_letter_code
_entity_poly.pdbx_strand_id
1 'polypeptide(L)' 'MLADDHHRLLIVGVDGQDVGYTEIYEGKRDRLGRYYDGDDLDLGWHLLFGEKSAFGKGYLRPVMRLLGFYIF' A
#
# COMPACT_ATOMS: atom_id res chain seq x y z
N MET A 1 -17.46 16.04 -6.53
CA MET A 1 -16.28 15.15 -6.51
C MET A 1 -16.72 13.88 -5.83
N LEU A 2 -16.96 12.82 -6.60
CA LEU A 2 -17.08 11.47 -6.04
C LEU A 2 -15.68 11.10 -5.51
N ALA A 3 -15.63 10.34 -4.41
CA ALA A 3 -14.36 9.84 -3.90
C ALA A 3 -13.63 9.10 -5.03
N ASP A 4 -12.35 9.39 -5.20
CA ASP A 4 -11.52 8.75 -6.21
C ASP A 4 -11.44 7.25 -5.90
N ASP A 5 -11.93 6.40 -6.80
CA ASP A 5 -12.14 4.97 -6.55
C ASP A 5 -11.00 4.09 -7.08
N HIS A 6 -9.94 4.68 -7.65
CA HIS A 6 -8.79 3.93 -8.15
C HIS A 6 -7.88 3.40 -7.03
N HIS A 7 -8.12 3.79 -5.78
CA HIS A 7 -7.31 3.38 -4.63
C HIS A 7 -8.12 2.76 -3.48
N ARG A 8 -7.44 1.95 -2.67
CA ARG A 8 -7.93 1.37 -1.42
C ARG A 8 -6.99 1.79 -0.31
N LEU A 9 -7.57 2.36 0.74
CA LEU A 9 -6.84 2.90 1.88
C LEU A 9 -6.97 1.93 3.06
N LEU A 10 -5.83 1.45 3.60
CA LEU A 10 -5.82 0.46 4.68
C LEU A 10 -4.86 0.85 5.81
N ILE A 11 -5.19 0.42 7.03
CA ILE A 11 -4.34 0.53 8.21
C ILE A 11 -3.51 -0.75 8.35
N VAL A 12 -2.23 -0.59 8.69
CA VAL A 12 -1.31 -1.70 8.93
C VAL A 12 -1.21 -1.94 10.44
N GLY A 13 -1.64 -3.12 10.87
CA GLY A 13 -1.55 -3.59 12.24
C GLY A 13 -0.38 -4.56 12.46
N VAL A 14 0.33 -4.43 13.59
CA VAL A 14 1.37 -5.35 14.06
C VAL A 14 1.10 -5.64 15.53
N ASP A 15 1.03 -6.92 15.88
CA ASP A 15 0.81 -7.39 17.26
C ASP A 15 -0.39 -6.71 17.97
N GLY A 16 -1.45 -6.42 17.20
CA GLY A 16 -2.68 -5.78 17.71
C GLY A 16 -2.62 -4.25 17.82
N GLN A 17 -1.50 -3.61 17.46
CA GLN A 17 -1.36 -2.17 17.38
C GLN A 17 -1.40 -1.69 15.92
N ASP A 18 -2.15 -0.62 15.65
CA ASP A 18 -2.06 0.11 14.39
C ASP A 18 -0.73 0.86 14.34
N VAL A 19 0.12 0.52 13.37
CA VAL A 19 1.49 1.05 13.28
C VAL A 19 1.75 1.84 12.00
N GLY A 20 0.86 1.74 11.03
CA GLY A 20 1.10 2.29 9.71
C GLY A 20 -0.13 2.34 8.83
N TYR A 21 0.10 2.72 7.58
CA TYR A 21 -0.91 2.95 6.58
C TYR A 21 -0.37 2.51 5.21
N THR A 22 -1.26 2.01 4.37
CA THR A 22 -0.94 1.60 3.01
C THR A 22 -2.04 1.99 2.03
N GLU A 23 -1.61 2.34 0.82
CA GLU A 23 -2.48 2.62 -0.32
C GLU A 23 -2.23 1.52 -1.34
N ILE A 24 -3.28 0.90 -1.86
CA ILE A 24 -3.20 0.02 -3.03
C ILE A 24 -3.97 0.72 -4.14
N TYR A 25 -3.36 0.91 -5.31
CA TYR A 25 -3.92 1.71 -6.38
C TYR A 25 -3.77 1.05 -7.75
N GLU A 26 -4.69 1.38 -8.66
CA GLU A 26 -4.65 0.97 -10.07
C GLU A 26 -3.54 1.76 -10.80
N GLY A 27 -2.45 1.09 -11.16
CA GLY A 27 -1.21 1.72 -11.64
C GLY A 27 -1.39 2.54 -12.91
N LYS A 28 -2.20 2.04 -13.85
CA LYS A 28 -2.54 2.74 -15.10
C LYS A 28 -3.33 4.03 -14.87
N ARG A 29 -4.17 4.10 -13.84
CA ARG A 29 -5.01 5.26 -13.52
C ARG A 29 -4.31 6.25 -12.59
N ASP A 30 -3.32 5.79 -11.82
CA ASP A 30 -2.50 6.66 -10.98
C ASP A 30 -1.57 7.56 -11.82
N ARG A 31 -1.05 8.62 -11.20
CA ARG A 31 -0.06 9.52 -11.83
C ARG A 31 1.15 8.77 -12.40
N LEU A 32 1.51 7.62 -11.82
CA LEU A 32 2.61 6.78 -12.29
C LEU A 32 2.37 6.24 -13.70
N GLY A 33 1.11 5.98 -14.10
CA GLY A 33 0.72 5.51 -15.42
C GLY A 33 1.09 6.45 -16.58
N ARG A 34 1.53 7.68 -16.29
CA ARG A 34 2.05 8.62 -17.30
C ARG A 34 3.50 8.33 -17.71
N TYR A 35 4.18 7.46 -16.99
CA TYR A 35 5.63 7.22 -17.14
C TYR A 35 5.97 5.83 -17.68
N TYR A 36 4.96 4.99 -17.94
CA TYR A 36 5.12 3.66 -18.53
C TYR A 36 3.82 3.22 -19.23
N ASP A 37 3.89 2.20 -20.09
CA ASP A 37 2.70 1.62 -20.73
C ASP A 37 2.06 0.60 -19.76
N GLY A 38 1.08 1.05 -18.97
CA GLY A 38 0.47 0.27 -17.90
C GLY A 38 -0.67 -0.65 -18.35
N ASP A 39 -0.71 -1.85 -17.77
CA ASP A 39 -1.79 -2.82 -17.95
C ASP A 39 -3.02 -2.43 -17.11
N ASP A 40 -4.22 -2.84 -17.53
CA ASP A 40 -5.46 -2.60 -16.78
C ASP A 40 -5.46 -3.32 -15.42
N LEU A 41 -4.65 -4.37 -15.27
CA LEU A 41 -4.49 -5.14 -14.03
C LEU A 41 -3.26 -4.74 -13.21
N ASP A 42 -2.50 -3.74 -13.64
CA ASP A 42 -1.36 -3.26 -12.86
C ASP A 42 -1.83 -2.64 -11.55
N LEU A 43 -1.24 -3.11 -10.45
CA LEU A 43 -1.46 -2.58 -9.12
C LEU A 43 -0.14 -2.04 -8.56
N GLY A 44 -0.21 -0.84 -8.00
CA GLY A 44 0.85 -0.24 -7.20
C GLY A 44 0.46 -0.15 -5.73
N TRP A 45 1.44 0.05 -4.87
CA TRP A 45 1.18 0.32 -3.47
C TRP A 45 2.17 1.32 -2.85
N HIS A 46 1.70 2.03 -1.83
CA HIS A 46 2.49 2.87 -0.94
C HIS A 46 2.37 2.35 0.48
N LEU A 47 3.44 2.51 1.28
CA LEU A 47 3.48 2.04 2.66
C LEU A 47 4.20 3.08 3.54
N LEU A 48 3.59 3.36 4.68
CA LEU A 48 4.13 4.22 5.72
C LEU A 48 4.02 3.50 7.08
N PHE A 49 5.10 3.53 7.86
CA PHE A 49 5.01 3.29 9.31
C PHE A 49 5.03 4.65 10.02
N GLY A 50 3.96 4.97 10.74
CA GLY A 50 3.86 6.20 11.53
C GLY A 50 4.41 6.02 12.94
N GLU A 51 4.27 4.81 13.51
CA GLU A 51 4.63 4.55 14.89
C GLU A 51 6.12 4.30 15.07
N LYS A 52 6.76 5.14 15.90
CA LYS A 52 8.19 5.03 16.21
C LYS A 52 8.56 3.71 16.88
N SER A 53 7.62 3.10 17.61
CA SER A 53 7.81 1.79 18.24
C SER A 53 8.03 0.67 17.22
N ALA A 54 7.44 0.79 16.03
CA ALA A 54 7.56 -0.17 14.93
C ALA A 54 8.78 0.09 14.03
N PHE A 55 9.32 1.31 14.04
CA PHE A 55 10.46 1.69 13.21
C PHE A 55 11.74 0.94 13.61
N GLY A 56 12.49 0.45 12.62
CA GLY A 56 13.76 -0.26 12.83
C GLY A 56 13.63 -1.65 13.48
N LYS A 57 12.41 -2.17 13.66
CA LYS A 57 12.15 -3.49 14.26
C LYS A 57 12.10 -4.64 13.26
N GLY A 58 12.31 -4.37 11.98
CA GLY A 58 12.27 -5.39 10.92
C GLY A 58 10.87 -5.72 10.38
N TYR A 59 9.84 -4.96 10.77
CA TYR A 59 8.45 -5.18 10.31
C TYR A 59 8.19 -4.85 8.84
N LEU A 60 9.08 -4.12 8.15
CA LEU A 60 8.91 -3.80 6.72
C LEU A 60 8.77 -5.05 5.85
N ARG A 61 9.67 -6.03 6.03
CA ARG A 61 9.68 -7.25 5.22
C ARG A 61 8.42 -8.10 5.37
N PRO A 62 7.94 -8.44 6.58
CA PRO A 62 6.70 -9.20 6.73
C PRO A 62 5.48 -8.42 6.23
N VAL A 63 5.43 -7.09 6.42
CA VAL A 63 4.32 -6.26 5.90
C VAL A 63 4.30 -6.25 4.37
N MET A 64 5.45 -6.13 3.71
CA MET A 64 5.51 -6.24 2.23
C MET A 64 5.01 -7.60 1.73
N ARG A 65 5.28 -8.69 2.46
CA ARG A 65 4.74 -10.02 2.12
C ARG A 65 3.24 -10.10 2.35
N LEU A 66 2.75 -9.55 3.45
CA LEU A 66 1.31 -9.45 3.74
C LEU A 66 0.58 -8.72 2.62
N LEU A 67 1.13 -7.58 2.15
CA LEU A 67 0.56 -6.85 1.00
C LEU A 67 0.51 -7.73 -0.25
N GLY A 68 1.59 -8.46 -0.55
CA GLY A 68 1.60 -9.41 -1.66
C GLY A 68 0.50 -10.48 -1.55
N PHE A 69 0.33 -11.11 -0.39
CA PHE A 69 -0.72 -12.10 -0.15
C PHE A 69 -2.14 -11.52 -0.13
N TYR A 70 -2.30 -10.25 0.21
CA TYR A 70 -3.60 -9.60 0.20
C TYR A 70 -4.03 -9.22 -1.22
N ILE A 71 -3.08 -8.86 -2.07
CA ILE A 71 -3.32 -8.43 -3.45
C ILE A 71 -3.50 -9.63 -4.39
N PHE A 72 -2.79 -10.74 -4.17
CA PHE A 72 -2.73 -11.92 -5.05
C PHE A 72 -3.05 -13.23 -4.31
#